data_AF-A0A1S2QWQ2-F1
#
_entry.id   AF-A0A1S2QWQ2-F1
#
_cell.length_a   1.000
_cell.length_b   1.000
_cell.length_c   1.000
_cell.angle_alpha   90.00
_cell.angle_beta   90.00
_cell.angle_gamma   90.00
#
_symmetry.space_group_name_H-M   'P 1'
#
loop_
_entity.id
_entity.type
_entity.pdbx_description
1 polymer ?
#
loop_
_entity_poly.entity_id
_entity_poly.type
_entity_poly.pdbx_seq_one_letter_code
_entity_poly.pdbx_strand_id
1 'polypeptide(L)' 'MILLKVDDKTFGKSKITYDVVDKENGQVIISGNCMDFTIVSDKYYELKDQYGSSNVKLVLK' A
#
# COMPACT_ATOMS: atom_id res chain seq x y z
N MET A 1 -8.36 -4.33 10.06
CA MET A 1 -6.89 -4.45 9.86
C MET A 1 -6.57 -4.13 8.40
N ILE A 2 -5.69 -3.18 8.13
CA ILE A 2 -5.37 -2.68 6.79
C ILE A 2 -4.12 -3.35 6.23
N LEU A 3 -4.17 -3.76 4.96
CA LEU A 3 -3.07 -4.32 4.20
C LEU A 3 -2.73 -3.37 3.05
N LEU A 4 -1.57 -2.72 3.12
CA LEU A 4 -1.02 -1.97 2.00
C LEU A 4 -0.23 -2.96 1.13
N LYS A 5 -0.88 -3.45 0.07
CA LYS A 5 -0.25 -4.29 -0.95
C LYS A 5 0.48 -3.41 -1.94
N VAL A 6 1.72 -3.76 -2.26
CA VAL A 6 2.57 -3.02 -3.18
C VAL A 6 3.07 -4.02 -4.20
N ASP A 7 2.71 -3.81 -5.45
CA ASP A 7 3.06 -4.64 -6.59
C ASP A 7 4.04 -3.83 -7.43
N ASP A 8 5.33 -4.15 -7.30
CA ASP A 8 6.39 -3.58 -8.14
C ASP A 8 6.51 -4.46 -9.38
N LYS A 9 5.65 -4.22 -10.39
CA LYS A 9 5.77 -4.90 -11.69
C LYS A 9 6.89 -4.28 -12.51
N THR A 10 8.12 -4.32 -12.00
CA THR A 10 9.27 -3.71 -12.68
C THR A 10 10.27 -4.74 -13.15
N PHE A 11 9.83 -5.63 -14.06
CA PHE A 11 10.64 -5.99 -15.22
C PHE A 11 10.58 -4.81 -16.22
N GLY A 12 11.26 -3.71 -15.91
CA GLY A 12 11.66 -2.70 -16.90
C GLY A 12 10.80 -1.44 -17.14
N LYS A 13 9.72 -1.16 -16.38
CA LYS A 13 9.02 0.14 -16.46
C LYS A 13 8.57 0.65 -15.09
N SER A 14 9.03 1.85 -14.72
CA SER A 14 8.87 2.55 -13.42
C SER A 14 7.42 2.82 -13.00
N LYS A 15 6.63 1.78 -12.71
CA LYS A 15 5.28 1.90 -12.16
C LYS A 15 5.08 0.90 -11.04
N ILE A 16 5.16 1.41 -9.82
CA ILE A 16 4.80 0.73 -8.58
C ILE A 16 3.30 0.91 -8.40
N THR A 17 2.56 -0.18 -8.35
CA THR A 17 1.13 -0.15 -8.01
C THR A 17 0.95 -0.45 -6.52
N TYR A 18 0.00 0.22 -5.87
CA TYR A 18 -0.34 -0.06 -4.48
C TYR A 18 -1.84 -0.14 -4.27
N ASP A 19 -2.27 -1.07 -3.42
CA ASP A 19 -3.66 -1.29 -3.05
C ASP A 19 -3.76 -1.39 -1.52
N VAL A 20 -4.52 -0.49 -0.92
CA VAL A 20 -4.92 -0.53 0.48
C VAL A 20 -6.17 -1.39 0.58
N VAL A 21 -6.03 -2.56 1.17
CA VAL A 21 -7.12 -3.52 1.35
C VAL A 21 -7.49 -3.58 2.81
N ASP A 22 -8.78 -3.42 3.09
CA ASP A 22 -9.32 -3.76 4.40
C ASP A 22 -9.39 -5.28 4.54
N LYS A 23 -8.66 -5.84 5.49
CA LYS A 23 -8.65 -7.29 5.74
C LYS A 23 -9.96 -7.80 6.33
N GLU A 24 -10.73 -6.94 7.00
CA GLU A 24 -11.99 -7.35 7.64
C GLU A 24 -13.07 -7.60 6.60
N ASN A 25 -13.18 -6.74 5.58
CA ASN A 25 -14.18 -6.83 4.52
C ASN A 25 -13.62 -7.38 3.20
N GLY A 26 -12.30 -7.52 3.08
CA GLY A 26 -11.61 -7.90 1.84
C GLY A 26 -11.70 -6.84 0.73
N GLN A 27 -12.16 -5.63 1.04
CA GLN A 27 -12.38 -4.56 0.07
C GLN A 27 -11.15 -3.69 -0.12
N VAL A 28 -10.89 -3.30 -1.38
CA VAL A 28 -9.88 -2.29 -1.69
C VAL A 28 -10.47 -0.92 -1.34
N ILE A 29 -9.85 -0.24 -0.38
CA ILE A 29 -10.24 1.10 0.06
C ILE A 29 -9.59 2.16 -0.83
N ILE A 30 -8.31 1.95 -1.17
CA ILE A 30 -7.51 2.89 -1.97
C ILE A 30 -6.66 2.07 -2.93
N SER A 31 -6.64 2.45 -4.20
CA SER A 31 -5.74 1.88 -5.20
C SER A 31 -5.05 3.01 -5.95
N GLY A 32 -3.76 2.88 -6.19
CA GLY A 32 -2.99 3.90 -6.90
C GLY A 32 -1.77 3.33 -7.60
N ASN A 33 -1.12 4.18 -8.37
CA ASN A 33 0.22 3.90 -8.90
C ASN A 33 1.14 5.08 -8.63
N CYS A 34 2.40 4.75 -8.38
CA CYS A 34 3.50 5.64 -8.08
C CYS A 34 4.65 5.29 -9.01
N MET A 35 5.49 6.27 -9.34
CA MET A 35 6.76 6.00 -10.01
C MET A 35 7.87 5.68 -9.00
N ASP A 36 7.64 6.00 -7.72
CA ASP A 36 8.66 6.01 -6.68
C ASP A 36 8.18 5.32 -5.39
N PHE A 37 9.05 4.48 -4.81
CA PHE A 37 8.73 3.72 -3.60
C PHE A 37 8.63 4.65 -2.37
N THR A 38 9.26 5.82 -2.45
CA THR A 38 9.17 6.86 -1.43
C THR A 38 7.72 7.28 -1.17
N ILE A 39 6.89 7.35 -2.21
CA ILE A 39 5.46 7.70 -2.10
C ILE A 39 4.69 6.61 -1.34
N VAL A 40 5.04 5.35 -1.57
CA VAL A 40 4.41 4.21 -0.89
C VAL A 40 4.80 4.18 0.59
N SER A 41 6.06 4.51 0.91
CA SER A 41 6.51 4.65 2.30
C SER A 41 5.77 5.77 3.02
N ASP A 42 5.62 6.93 2.38
CA ASP A 42 4.85 8.05 2.93
C ASP A 42 3.40 7.65 3.21
N LYS A 43 2.75 6.99 2.22
CA LYS A 43 1.40 6.43 2.36
C LYS A 43 1.29 5.43 3.50
N TYR A 44 2.29 4.58 3.68
CA TYR A 44 2.32 3.61 4.77
C TYR A 44 2.32 4.31 6.14
N TYR A 45 3.09 5.39 6.31
CA TYR A 45 3.09 6.17 7.54
C TYR A 45 1.77 6.92 7.76
N GLU A 46 1.20 7.53 6.71
CA GLU A 46 -0.14 8.15 6.78
C GLU A 46 -1.20 7.14 7.25
N LEU A 47 -1.21 5.93 6.69
CA LEU A 47 -2.15 4.89 7.08
C LEU A 47 -1.93 4.44 8.52
N LYS A 48 -0.67 4.37 8.99
CA LYS A 48 -0.36 4.03 10.39
C LYS A 48 -0.82 5.09 11.37
N ASP A 49 -0.79 6.36 10.97
CA ASP A 49 -1.33 7.47 11.75
C ASP A 49 -2.87 7.39 11.82
N GLN A 50 -3.52 7.16 10.69
CA GLN A 50 -4.99 7.10 10.61
C GLN A 50 -5.62 5.86 11.25
N TYR A 51 -5.08 4.67 10.95
CA TYR A 51 -5.67 3.39 11.35
C TYR A 51 -4.96 2.76 12.56
N GLY A 52 -3.84 3.33 12.99
CA GLY A 52 -2.99 2.82 14.07
C GLY A 52 -1.92 1.85 13.56
N SER A 53 -0.69 2.02 14.06
CA SER A 53 0.49 1.26 13.63
C SER A 53 0.33 -0.28 13.72
N SER A 54 -0.44 -0.78 14.69
CA SER A 54 -0.70 -2.21 14.87
C SER A 54 -1.67 -2.78 13.84
N ASN A 55 -2.44 -1.92 13.18
CA ASN A 55 -3.48 -2.31 12.24
C ASN A 55 -3.03 -2.26 10.79
N VAL A 56 -1.86 -1.68 10.47
CA VAL A 56 -1.37 -1.56 9.09
C VAL A 56 -0.22 -2.53 8.85
N LYS A 57 -0.30 -3.32 7.78
CA LYS A 57 0.84 -4.11 7.28
C LYS A 57 1.15 -3.78 5.84
N LEU A 58 2.43 -3.58 5.56
CA LEU A 58 2.96 -3.53 4.20
C LEU A 58 3.12 -4.96 3.67
N VAL A 59 2.62 -5.23 2.48
CA VAL A 59 2.75 -6.50 1.77
C VAL A 59 3.36 -6.20 0.41
N LEU A 60 4.63 -6.55 0.24
CA LEU A 60 5.34 -6.44 -1.04
C LEU A 60 5.07 -7.71 -1.84
N LYS A 61 4.72 -7.57 -3.12
CA LYS A 61 4.37 -8.68 -4.01
C LYS A 61 5.23 -8.67 -5.26
#